data_AF-A0A497JCA3-F1
#
_entry.id   AF-A0A497JCA3-F1
#
_cell.length_a   1.000
_cell.length_b   1.000
_cell.length_c   1.000
_cell.angle_alpha   90.00
_cell.angle_beta   90.00
_cell.angle_gamma   90.00
#
_symmetry.space_group_name_H-M   'P 1'
#
loop_
_entity.id
_entity.type
_entity.pdbx_description
1 polymer ?
#
loop_
_entity_poly.entity_id
_entity_poly.type
_entity_poly.pdbx_seq_one_letter_code
_entity_poly.pdbx_strand_id
1 'polypeptide(L)'
;MEEQQVRSRLHVLEPLVSWLPEIKTPEHRVPLQNKIIVTCLALVLFFIMTQIPIYGMPAEPASFFGQLRVVFASHAGSLMELGIMPIVHAGGLMQLLVGSKIIGLDITNSKDRAIFRGVQKLLAILMGVFLGSVFVLAGYYDVGLGSSAGIFIIIQLTLATLILVYLCELVSKYGFGSGIGLFVVGDIATTIVWQAANPMAPYGAIPHFAGTLLGGGGMANAFFRSGALPNMMGVVATILVFLIVVYVEKIRIEIPIVHKRAGGLRGLYQIKFLYTSVIPIILTMTVFTSIITLGIFFPPLQGISYYLTPPIGIPAVLADPLQAAIYFVVLVFLCMGFSWLWVKATGMESRDLSEQFKRLGISPLNAEATNQVLDRQIIIFALLGGALVGGLVGLADFTGTLVSGYGIILAVGILYVLYGEVVREHAWDIEAWRGKKTKFEGKVCPVCGSGSFVHSGTFSGWTLPGVHTAQKYLCKNCGYTGPIIIELQSEGDVEKLKQNYSREIKDGTKYSQPIFPSKWISFWKIITVLVFMEIVVLPILILLV
;
A
#
# COMPACT_ATOMS: atom_id res chain seq x y z
N MET A 1 -11.79 23.69 34.18
CA MET A 1 -10.58 24.08 33.42
C MET A 1 -10.56 23.24 32.16
N GLU A 2 -11.03 23.80 31.04
CA GLU A 2 -10.85 23.18 29.73
C GLU A 2 -9.35 23.12 29.44
N GLU A 3 -8.79 21.92 29.28
CA GLU A 3 -7.46 21.78 28.69
C GLU A 3 -7.49 22.46 27.32
N GLN A 4 -6.82 23.61 27.21
CA GLN A 4 -6.47 24.21 25.93
C GLN A 4 -5.63 23.19 25.17
N GLN A 5 -6.30 22.38 24.34
CA GLN A 5 -5.68 21.48 23.40
C GLN A 5 -4.81 22.34 22.48
N VAL A 6 -3.49 22.28 22.69
CA VAL A 6 -2.49 23.07 21.94
C VAL A 6 -2.77 22.85 20.46
N ARG A 7 -3.34 23.86 19.79
CA ARG A 7 -3.71 23.77 18.38
C ARG A 7 -2.44 23.47 17.59
N SER A 8 -2.49 22.40 16.79
CA SER A 8 -1.38 22.04 15.91
C SER A 8 -0.99 23.23 15.02
N ARG A 9 0.31 23.41 14.75
CA ARG A 9 0.83 24.45 13.84
C ARG A 9 0.27 24.32 12.41
N LEU A 10 -0.35 23.19 12.06
CA LEU A 10 -0.96 22.96 10.75
C LEU A 10 -2.30 23.66 10.54
N HIS A 11 -2.96 24.14 11.60
CA HIS A 11 -4.18 24.95 11.47
C HIS A 11 -3.92 26.27 10.72
N VAL A 12 -2.65 26.70 10.58
CA VAL A 12 -2.26 27.85 9.74
C VAL A 12 -2.60 27.63 8.26
N LEU A 13 -2.64 26.38 7.79
CA LEU A 13 -2.97 26.03 6.40
C LEU A 13 -4.47 25.81 6.17
N GLU A 14 -5.31 25.91 7.21
CA GLU A 14 -6.76 25.78 7.12
C GLU A 14 -7.42 26.64 6.02
N PRO A 15 -7.07 27.93 5.81
CA PRO A 15 -7.66 28.74 4.73
C PRO A 15 -7.29 28.25 3.32
N LEU A 16 -6.13 27.61 3.15
CA LEU A 16 -5.72 27.06 1.85
C LEU A 16 -6.39 25.70 1.60
N VAL A 17 -6.55 24.91 2.67
CA VAL A 17 -7.24 23.61 2.64
C VAL A 17 -8.73 23.78 2.34
N SER A 18 -9.39 24.81 2.88
CA SER A 18 -10.83 25.04 2.66
C SER A 18 -11.17 25.43 1.22
N TRP A 19 -10.20 25.90 0.43
CA TRP A 19 -10.38 26.20 -0.99
C TRP A 19 -10.35 24.96 -1.89
N LEU A 20 -9.70 23.87 -1.43
CA LEU A 20 -9.58 22.66 -2.22
C LEU A 20 -10.93 21.91 -2.27
N PRO A 21 -11.40 21.48 -3.45
CA PRO A 21 -12.56 20.61 -3.55
C PRO A 21 -12.38 19.34 -2.73
N GLU A 22 -13.45 18.87 -2.08
CA GLU A 22 -13.47 17.57 -1.43
C GLU A 22 -14.70 16.79 -1.84
N ILE A 23 -14.51 15.50 -2.14
CA ILE A 23 -15.62 14.58 -2.38
C ILE A 23 -16.38 14.40 -1.05
N LYS A 24 -17.69 14.69 -1.03
CA LYS A 24 -18.49 14.52 0.18
C LYS A 24 -18.49 13.06 0.62
N THR A 25 -18.46 12.80 1.92
CA THR A 25 -18.61 11.43 2.43
C THR A 25 -20.07 11.00 2.31
N PRO A 26 -20.34 9.73 1.96
CA PRO A 26 -21.72 9.26 1.78
C PRO A 26 -22.48 9.34 3.11
N GLU A 27 -23.66 9.98 3.09
CA GLU A 27 -24.54 10.11 4.27
C GLU A 27 -25.24 8.79 4.61
N HIS A 28 -25.46 7.96 3.59
CA HIS A 28 -26.07 6.65 3.69
C HIS A 28 -25.13 5.57 3.14
N ARG A 29 -25.38 4.31 3.51
CA ARG A 29 -24.62 3.19 2.97
C ARG A 29 -24.74 3.12 1.46
N VAL A 30 -23.61 2.96 0.77
CA VAL A 30 -23.57 2.77 -0.68
C VAL A 30 -23.79 1.28 -0.97
N PRO A 31 -24.79 0.89 -1.78
CA PRO A 31 -25.04 -0.53 -2.10
C PRO A 31 -23.90 -1.12 -2.92
N LEU A 32 -23.72 -2.45 -2.87
CA LEU A 32 -22.62 -3.15 -3.54
C LEU A 32 -22.55 -2.84 -5.04
N GLN A 33 -23.69 -2.81 -5.73
CA GLN A 33 -23.77 -2.51 -7.16
C GLN A 33 -23.16 -1.14 -7.49
N ASN A 34 -23.49 -0.11 -6.70
CA ASN A 34 -22.94 1.23 -6.91
C ASN A 34 -21.44 1.28 -6.60
N LYS A 35 -20.99 0.55 -5.57
CA LYS A 35 -19.55 0.43 -5.28
C LYS A 35 -18.80 -0.21 -6.45
N ILE A 36 -19.35 -1.27 -7.04
CA ILE A 36 -18.76 -1.93 -8.22
C ILE A 36 -18.69 -0.96 -9.39
N ILE A 37 -19.81 -0.27 -9.70
CA ILE A 37 -19.87 0.68 -10.82
C ILE A 37 -18.84 1.79 -10.65
N VAL A 38 -18.74 2.41 -9.46
CA VAL A 38 -17.77 3.49 -9.20
C VAL A 38 -16.33 2.97 -9.31
N THR A 39 -16.05 1.78 -8.77
CA THR A 39 -14.72 1.17 -8.83
C THR A 39 -14.32 0.85 -10.27
N CYS A 40 -15.23 0.28 -11.07
CA CYS A 40 -15.00 0.00 -12.48
C CYS A 40 -14.84 1.27 -13.31
N LEU A 41 -15.68 2.28 -13.09
CA LEU A 41 -15.58 3.57 -13.79
C LEU A 41 -14.25 4.26 -13.50
N ALA A 42 -13.79 4.21 -12.25
CA ALA A 42 -12.49 4.73 -11.86
C ALA A 42 -11.34 4.00 -12.57
N LEU A 43 -11.37 2.66 -12.64
CA LEU A 43 -10.38 1.88 -13.38
C LEU A 43 -10.38 2.21 -14.88
N VAL A 44 -11.55 2.34 -15.50
CA VAL A 44 -11.65 2.71 -16.92
C VAL A 44 -11.03 4.08 -17.17
N LEU A 45 -11.34 5.07 -16.33
CA LEU A 45 -10.75 6.40 -16.46
C LEU A 45 -9.23 6.35 -16.29
N PHE A 46 -8.74 5.60 -15.29
CA PHE A 46 -7.31 5.38 -15.10
C PHE A 46 -6.65 4.77 -16.34
N PHE A 47 -7.23 3.70 -16.91
CA PHE A 47 -6.68 3.07 -18.12
C PHE A 47 -6.69 4.02 -19.33
N ILE A 48 -7.75 4.80 -19.52
CA ILE A 48 -7.77 5.83 -20.56
C ILE A 48 -6.60 6.81 -20.38
N MET A 49 -6.35 7.28 -19.15
CA MET A 49 -5.23 8.17 -18.85
C MET A 49 -3.86 7.53 -19.13
N THR A 50 -3.69 6.21 -18.91
CA THR A 50 -2.42 5.52 -19.25
C THR A 50 -2.11 5.49 -20.74
N GLN A 51 -3.12 5.63 -21.60
CA GLN A 51 -2.97 5.52 -23.06
C GLN A 51 -2.89 6.87 -23.77
N ILE A 52 -3.22 7.99 -23.11
CA ILE A 52 -3.17 9.32 -23.71
C ILE A 52 -1.73 9.85 -23.63
N PRO A 53 -1.03 10.05 -24.76
CA PRO A 53 0.32 10.58 -24.75
C PRO A 53 0.34 12.06 -24.35
N ILE A 54 1.43 12.51 -23.70
CA ILE A 54 1.60 13.91 -23.32
C ILE A 54 1.89 14.73 -24.59
N TYR A 55 1.22 15.88 -24.73
CA TYR A 55 1.50 16.80 -25.83
C TYR A 55 2.73 17.66 -25.53
N GLY A 56 3.60 17.84 -26.53
CA GLY A 56 4.77 18.72 -26.43
C GLY A 56 6.12 17.99 -26.33
N MET A 57 6.14 16.66 -26.47
CA MET A 57 7.36 15.86 -26.49
C MET A 57 7.80 15.55 -27.93
N PRO A 58 9.04 15.88 -28.33
CA PRO A 58 9.56 15.60 -29.67
C PRO A 58 9.89 14.11 -29.90
N ALA A 59 10.21 13.37 -28.83
CA ALA A 59 10.47 11.93 -28.86
C ALA A 59 9.94 11.28 -27.58
N GLU A 60 9.68 9.96 -27.63
CA GLU A 60 9.35 9.19 -26.43
C GLU A 60 10.60 9.05 -25.55
N PRO A 61 10.52 9.46 -24.27
CA PRO A 61 11.69 9.47 -23.40
C PRO A 61 12.06 8.05 -22.95
N ALA A 62 13.36 7.80 -22.80
CA ALA A 62 13.86 6.54 -22.24
C ALA A 62 13.39 6.37 -20.79
N SER A 63 13.10 5.14 -20.36
CA SER A 63 12.53 4.91 -19.03
C SER A 63 13.53 5.23 -17.89
N PHE A 64 13.30 6.32 -17.14
CA PHE A 64 14.16 6.71 -16.02
C PHE A 64 14.00 5.81 -14.78
N PHE A 65 12.77 5.45 -14.41
CA PHE A 65 12.49 4.75 -13.14
C PHE A 65 12.60 3.22 -13.21
N GLY A 66 12.92 2.66 -14.38
CA GLY A 66 13.01 1.22 -14.60
C GLY A 66 11.84 0.47 -13.98
N GLN A 67 12.15 -0.42 -13.03
CA GLN A 67 11.17 -1.31 -12.41
C GLN A 67 10.21 -0.60 -11.44
N LEU A 68 10.60 0.51 -10.79
CA LEU A 68 9.76 1.20 -9.78
C LEU A 68 8.42 1.69 -10.33
N ARG A 69 8.28 1.81 -11.65
CA ARG A 69 7.03 2.15 -12.32
C ARG A 69 5.87 1.24 -11.93
N VAL A 70 6.15 -0.05 -11.68
CA VAL A 70 5.15 -1.04 -11.26
C VAL A 70 4.55 -0.67 -9.90
N VAL A 71 5.33 -0.12 -8.98
CA VAL A 71 4.85 0.30 -7.65
C VAL A 71 3.98 1.54 -7.75
N PHE A 72 4.32 2.43 -8.68
CA PHE A 72 3.67 3.73 -8.82
C PHE A 72 2.63 3.79 -9.93
N ALA A 73 2.30 2.66 -10.57
CA ALA A 73 1.36 2.59 -11.68
C ALA A 73 1.63 3.69 -12.74
N SER A 74 2.91 3.83 -13.12
CA SER A 74 3.43 4.90 -13.96
C SER A 74 3.75 4.41 -15.38
N HIS A 75 3.37 5.19 -16.38
CA HIS A 75 3.58 4.89 -17.81
C HIS A 75 4.37 6.02 -18.48
N ALA A 76 5.50 5.68 -19.10
CA ALA A 76 6.31 6.64 -19.86
C ALA A 76 5.48 7.28 -20.99
N GLY A 77 5.65 8.57 -21.18
CA GLY A 77 5.11 9.31 -22.31
C GLY A 77 3.60 9.53 -22.27
N SER A 78 2.89 9.08 -21.22
CA SER A 78 1.44 9.29 -21.07
C SER A 78 1.10 10.25 -19.94
N LEU A 79 -0.17 10.64 -19.82
CA LEU A 79 -0.65 11.45 -18.70
C LEU A 79 -0.31 10.83 -17.34
N MET A 80 -0.08 9.52 -17.29
CA MET A 80 0.33 8.77 -16.10
C MET A 80 1.85 8.63 -15.94
N GLU A 81 2.68 9.53 -16.49
CA GLU A 81 4.13 9.50 -16.25
C GLU A 81 4.46 9.55 -14.75
N LEU A 82 3.86 10.46 -14.00
CA LEU A 82 4.09 10.55 -12.55
C LEU A 82 3.35 9.45 -11.77
N GLY A 83 2.36 8.80 -12.39
CA GLY A 83 1.50 7.81 -11.74
C GLY A 83 0.96 8.29 -10.39
N ILE A 84 0.95 7.38 -9.40
CA ILE A 84 0.59 7.70 -8.01
C ILE A 84 1.76 8.29 -7.18
N MET A 85 2.93 8.56 -7.77
CA MET A 85 4.12 9.04 -7.02
C MET A 85 3.84 10.29 -6.17
N PRO A 86 3.25 11.38 -6.73
CA PRO A 86 3.04 12.61 -5.95
C PRO A 86 2.16 12.38 -4.72
N ILE A 87 1.22 11.46 -4.85
CA ILE A 87 0.25 11.07 -3.84
C ILE A 87 0.91 10.28 -2.71
N VAL A 88 1.67 9.24 -3.08
CA VAL A 88 2.37 8.37 -2.12
C VAL A 88 3.44 9.17 -1.38
N HIS A 89 4.16 10.06 -2.07
CA HIS A 89 5.15 10.94 -1.46
C HIS A 89 4.52 11.90 -0.45
N ALA A 90 3.39 12.53 -0.80
CA ALA A 90 2.66 13.40 0.11
C ALA A 90 2.11 12.64 1.33
N GLY A 91 1.54 11.45 1.12
CA GLY A 91 1.06 10.58 2.18
C GLY A 91 2.17 10.11 3.12
N GLY A 92 3.30 9.66 2.55
CA GLY A 92 4.49 9.26 3.28
C GLY A 92 5.07 10.40 4.11
N LEU A 93 5.26 11.59 3.52
CA LEU A 93 5.77 12.76 4.24
C LEU A 93 4.85 13.15 5.41
N MET A 94 3.54 13.19 5.20
CA MET A 94 2.58 13.51 6.26
C MET A 94 2.56 12.44 7.38
N GLN A 95 2.66 11.16 7.04
CA GLN A 95 2.76 10.07 8.02
C GLN A 95 4.03 10.17 8.85
N LEU A 96 5.16 10.49 8.21
CA LEU A 96 6.44 10.68 8.90
C LEU A 96 6.39 11.89 9.86
N LEU A 97 5.79 13.01 9.43
CA LEU A 97 5.70 14.22 10.25
C LEU A 97 4.82 14.04 11.49
N VAL A 98 3.68 13.36 11.36
CA VAL A 98 2.81 13.05 12.52
C VAL A 98 3.43 11.93 13.35
N GLY A 99 3.99 10.91 12.72
CA GLY A 99 4.61 9.77 13.38
C GLY A 99 5.83 10.15 14.23
N SER A 100 6.71 11.01 13.71
CA SER A 100 7.87 11.55 14.44
C SER A 100 7.51 12.54 15.54
N LYS A 101 6.20 12.83 15.73
CA LYS A 101 5.68 13.85 16.66
C LYS A 101 6.23 15.26 16.43
N ILE A 102 6.78 15.54 15.25
CA ILE A 102 7.14 16.91 14.84
C ILE A 102 5.87 17.76 14.78
N ILE A 103 4.75 17.16 14.36
CA ILE A 103 3.45 17.80 14.27
C ILE A 103 2.49 17.10 15.24
N GLY A 104 2.07 17.82 16.28
CA GLY A 104 1.13 17.33 17.30
C GLY A 104 -0.32 17.32 16.81
N LEU A 105 -0.62 16.53 15.77
CA LEU A 105 -1.99 16.31 15.28
C LEU A 105 -2.63 15.13 15.99
N ASP A 106 -3.83 15.33 16.54
CA ASP A 106 -4.60 14.26 17.15
C ASP A 106 -5.62 13.71 16.15
N ILE A 107 -5.22 12.67 15.42
CA ILE A 107 -6.05 12.03 14.39
C ILE A 107 -7.28 11.29 15.01
N THR A 108 -7.45 11.26 16.34
CA THR A 108 -8.72 10.83 16.96
C THR A 108 -9.82 11.86 16.77
N ASN A 109 -9.46 13.14 16.64
CA ASN A 109 -10.37 14.24 16.39
C ASN A 109 -10.75 14.30 14.89
N SER A 110 -12.03 14.52 14.59
CA SER A 110 -12.52 14.67 13.22
C SER A 110 -11.96 15.91 12.51
N LYS A 111 -11.74 17.01 13.24
CA LYS A 111 -11.20 18.25 12.67
C LYS A 111 -9.74 18.09 12.23
N ASP A 112 -8.92 17.51 13.11
CA ASP A 112 -7.50 17.23 12.80
C ASP A 112 -7.35 16.21 11.66
N ARG A 113 -8.27 15.24 11.55
CA ARG A 113 -8.35 14.35 10.37
C ARG A 113 -8.64 15.09 9.07
N ALA A 114 -9.54 16.06 9.10
CA ALA A 114 -9.88 16.85 7.92
C ALA A 114 -8.68 17.68 7.46
N ILE A 115 -7.98 18.34 8.40
CA ILE A 115 -6.76 19.10 8.11
C ILE A 115 -5.66 18.20 7.59
N PHE A 116 -5.44 17.03 8.21
CA PHE A 116 -4.45 16.06 7.74
C PHE A 116 -4.70 15.69 6.26
N ARG A 117 -5.94 15.33 5.91
CA ARG A 117 -6.31 14.96 4.54
C ARG A 117 -6.17 16.14 3.56
N GLY A 118 -6.62 17.32 3.96
CA GLY A 118 -6.54 18.53 3.16
C GLY A 118 -5.10 18.95 2.86
N VAL A 119 -4.23 18.97 3.88
CA VAL A 119 -2.81 19.27 3.71
C VAL A 119 -2.13 18.20 2.86
N GLN A 120 -2.49 16.92 3.04
CA GLN A 120 -1.91 15.85 2.24
C GLN A 120 -2.29 15.95 0.74
N LYS A 121 -3.53 16.35 0.43
CA LYS A 121 -3.99 16.66 -0.93
C LYS A 121 -3.21 17.84 -1.51
N LEU A 122 -3.11 18.93 -0.76
CA LEU A 122 -2.34 20.10 -1.18
C LEU A 122 -0.89 19.72 -1.50
N LEU A 123 -0.27 18.95 -0.62
CA LEU A 123 1.09 18.48 -0.79
C LEU A 123 1.24 17.55 -2.01
N ALA A 124 0.26 16.70 -2.31
CA ALA A 124 0.27 15.86 -3.51
C ALA A 124 0.24 16.69 -4.80
N ILE A 125 -0.55 17.76 -4.83
CA ILE A 125 -0.61 18.69 -5.96
C ILE A 125 0.73 19.43 -6.11
N LEU A 126 1.27 19.96 -5.01
CA LEU A 126 2.59 20.62 -5.01
C LEU A 126 3.70 19.67 -5.46
N MET A 127 3.64 18.40 -5.05
CA MET A 127 4.58 17.37 -5.48
C MET A 127 4.44 17.05 -6.97
N GLY A 128 3.22 17.08 -7.53
CA GLY A 128 3.00 16.94 -8.97
C GLY A 128 3.65 18.06 -9.77
N VAL A 129 3.48 19.31 -9.32
CA VAL A 129 4.16 20.48 -9.93
C VAL A 129 5.67 20.33 -9.82
N PHE A 130 6.17 19.98 -8.62
CA PHE A 130 7.59 19.84 -8.35
C PHE A 130 8.23 18.76 -9.22
N LEU A 131 7.69 17.53 -9.23
CA LEU A 131 8.24 16.41 -10.01
C LEU A 131 8.15 16.67 -11.51
N GLY A 132 7.03 17.21 -12.00
CA GLY A 132 6.88 17.60 -13.40
C GLY A 132 7.90 18.67 -13.82
N SER A 133 8.13 19.67 -12.96
CA SER A 133 9.13 20.72 -13.22
C SER A 133 10.54 20.14 -13.25
N VAL A 134 10.85 19.20 -12.36
CA VAL A 134 12.16 18.54 -12.35
C VAL A 134 12.38 17.73 -13.62
N PHE A 135 11.40 16.96 -14.12
CA PHE A 135 11.61 16.18 -15.34
C PHE A 135 11.84 17.06 -16.57
N VAL A 136 11.11 18.17 -16.68
CA VAL A 136 11.35 19.16 -17.75
C VAL A 136 12.74 19.79 -17.62
N LEU A 137 13.14 20.20 -16.41
CA LEU A 137 14.46 20.77 -16.16
C LEU A 137 15.61 19.77 -16.40
N ALA A 138 15.39 18.50 -16.09
CA ALA A 138 16.32 17.40 -16.29
C ALA A 138 16.55 17.04 -17.76
N GLY A 139 15.88 17.73 -18.69
CA GLY A 139 15.94 17.40 -20.12
C GLY A 139 15.27 16.07 -20.47
N TYR A 140 14.50 15.46 -19.57
CA TYR A 140 13.87 14.15 -19.79
C TYR A 140 12.98 14.15 -21.04
N TYR A 141 12.32 15.26 -21.31
CA TYR A 141 11.42 15.44 -22.46
C TYR A 141 12.07 16.18 -23.64
N ASP A 142 13.40 16.40 -23.60
CA ASP A 142 14.15 17.21 -24.57
C ASP A 142 13.58 18.64 -24.79
N VAL A 143 12.90 19.18 -23.77
CA VAL A 143 12.33 20.53 -23.78
C VAL A 143 12.73 21.29 -22.51
N GLY A 144 13.16 22.54 -22.67
CA GLY A 144 13.51 23.39 -21.53
C GLY A 144 12.28 24.05 -20.87
N LEU A 145 12.40 24.43 -19.60
CA LEU A 145 11.36 25.19 -18.87
C LEU A 145 10.96 26.50 -19.54
N GLY A 146 11.89 27.17 -20.23
CA GLY A 146 11.63 28.42 -20.94
C GLY A 146 10.80 28.26 -22.20
N SER A 147 10.56 27.02 -22.65
CA SER A 147 9.70 26.73 -23.80
C SER A 147 8.23 26.67 -23.37
N SER A 148 7.34 27.15 -24.23
CA SER A 148 5.89 27.00 -24.04
C SER A 148 5.48 25.53 -23.92
N ALA A 149 6.20 24.63 -24.60
CA ALA A 149 5.98 23.19 -24.51
C ALA A 149 6.29 22.63 -23.11
N GLY A 150 7.40 23.07 -22.48
CA GLY A 150 7.79 22.63 -21.14
C GLY A 150 6.75 23.04 -20.07
N ILE A 151 6.30 24.29 -20.12
CA ILE A 151 5.23 24.77 -19.22
C ILE A 151 3.93 23.98 -19.43
N PHE A 152 3.59 23.69 -20.69
CA PHE A 152 2.38 22.95 -21.02
C PHE A 152 2.42 21.49 -20.55
N ILE A 153 3.59 20.83 -20.58
CA ILE A 153 3.80 19.50 -20.00
C ILE A 153 3.59 19.53 -18.48
N ILE A 154 4.16 20.51 -17.78
CA ILE A 154 4.00 20.63 -16.32
C ILE A 154 2.53 20.80 -15.94
N ILE A 155 1.79 21.62 -16.68
CA ILE A 155 0.35 21.81 -16.47
C ILE A 155 -0.40 20.49 -16.71
N GLN A 156 -0.11 19.77 -17.80
CA GLN A 156 -0.73 18.46 -18.10
C GLN A 156 -0.47 17.43 -16.97
N LEU A 157 0.77 17.28 -16.53
CA LEU A 157 1.15 16.34 -15.46
C LEU A 157 0.52 16.71 -14.11
N THR A 158 0.45 18.01 -13.81
CA THR A 158 -0.20 18.50 -12.59
C THR A 158 -1.71 18.24 -12.63
N LEU A 159 -2.35 18.47 -13.78
CA LEU A 159 -3.77 18.22 -13.96
C LEU A 159 -4.08 16.71 -13.91
N ALA A 160 -3.23 15.87 -14.50
CA ALA A 160 -3.34 14.42 -14.39
C ALA A 160 -3.21 13.95 -12.93
N THR A 161 -2.25 14.50 -12.18
CA THR A 161 -2.09 14.24 -10.74
C THR A 161 -3.34 14.66 -9.96
N LEU A 162 -3.90 15.83 -10.27
CA LEU A 162 -5.12 16.34 -9.64
C LEU A 162 -6.32 15.40 -9.87
N ILE A 163 -6.52 14.94 -11.11
CA ILE A 163 -7.57 13.98 -11.46
C ILE A 163 -7.37 12.69 -10.66
N LEU A 164 -6.15 12.16 -10.61
CA LEU A 164 -5.83 10.92 -9.91
C LEU A 164 -6.07 11.04 -8.40
N VAL A 165 -5.78 12.21 -7.81
CA VAL A 165 -6.06 12.49 -6.40
C VAL A 165 -7.57 12.40 -6.12
N TYR A 166 -8.41 13.02 -6.95
CA TYR A 166 -9.86 12.92 -6.78
C TYR A 166 -10.38 11.52 -7.05
N LEU A 167 -9.83 10.82 -8.04
CA LEU A 167 -10.23 9.46 -8.37
C LEU A 167 -9.94 8.51 -7.20
N CYS A 168 -8.80 8.67 -6.54
CA CYS A 168 -8.47 7.92 -5.34
C CYS A 168 -9.40 8.25 -4.16
N GLU A 169 -9.78 9.52 -3.97
CA GLU A 169 -10.78 9.89 -2.96
C GLU A 169 -12.16 9.30 -3.26
N LEU A 170 -12.54 9.28 -4.54
CA LEU A 170 -13.82 8.73 -5.00
C LEU A 170 -13.88 7.24 -4.68
N VAL A 171 -12.86 6.46 -5.07
CA VAL A 171 -12.78 5.03 -4.77
C VAL A 171 -12.74 4.79 -3.27
N SER A 172 -11.97 5.57 -2.51
CA SER A 172 -11.85 5.37 -1.06
C SER A 172 -13.14 5.70 -0.28
N LYS A 173 -14.05 6.51 -0.85
CA LYS A 173 -15.33 6.90 -0.23
C LYS A 173 -16.53 6.10 -0.76
N TYR A 174 -16.54 5.80 -2.05
CA TYR A 174 -17.69 5.22 -2.77
C TYR A 174 -17.40 3.87 -3.44
N GLY A 175 -16.14 3.42 -3.52
CA GLY A 175 -15.72 2.17 -4.15
C GLY A 175 -15.25 1.11 -3.14
N PHE A 176 -14.44 0.15 -3.63
CA PHE A 176 -13.76 -0.85 -2.80
C PHE A 176 -12.28 -0.52 -2.63
N GLY A 177 -11.77 -0.78 -1.43
CA GLY A 177 -10.37 -0.64 -1.06
C GLY A 177 -9.86 0.79 -1.06
N SER A 178 -8.54 0.89 -1.18
CA SER A 178 -7.85 2.16 -1.38
C SER A 178 -7.73 2.47 -2.87
N GLY A 179 -7.90 3.74 -3.23
CA GLY A 179 -7.70 4.19 -4.61
C GLY A 179 -6.33 3.84 -5.16
N ILE A 180 -5.27 4.06 -4.36
CA ILE A 180 -3.89 3.68 -4.71
C ILE A 180 -3.79 2.18 -5.02
N GLY A 181 -4.26 1.31 -4.12
CA GLY A 181 -4.11 -0.13 -4.28
C GLY A 181 -4.83 -0.64 -5.53
N LEU A 182 -6.02 -0.10 -5.79
CA LEU A 182 -6.81 -0.45 -6.97
C LEU A 182 -6.07 -0.15 -8.28
N PHE A 183 -5.47 1.04 -8.41
CA PHE A 183 -4.75 1.42 -9.64
C PHE A 183 -3.46 0.63 -9.82
N VAL A 184 -2.73 0.35 -8.74
CA VAL A 184 -1.52 -0.49 -8.78
C VAL A 184 -1.86 -1.92 -9.23
N VAL A 185 -2.91 -2.53 -8.68
CA VAL A 185 -3.35 -3.87 -9.11
C VAL A 185 -3.83 -3.85 -10.56
N GLY A 186 -4.59 -2.82 -10.96
CA GLY A 186 -5.08 -2.67 -12.32
C GLY A 186 -3.94 -2.56 -13.35
N ASP A 187 -2.89 -1.82 -13.00
CA ASP A 187 -1.68 -1.67 -13.82
C ASP A 187 -0.91 -2.99 -13.96
N ILE A 188 -0.66 -3.68 -12.84
CA ILE A 188 0.01 -4.98 -12.84
C ILE A 188 -0.79 -6.01 -13.64
N ALA A 189 -2.11 -6.06 -13.47
CA ALA A 189 -2.98 -6.96 -14.20
C ALA A 189 -2.96 -6.69 -15.72
N THR A 190 -3.03 -5.42 -16.12
CA THR A 190 -2.94 -5.02 -17.53
C THR A 190 -1.58 -5.42 -18.12
N THR A 191 -0.50 -5.21 -17.39
CA THR A 191 0.86 -5.58 -17.82
C THR A 191 0.99 -7.10 -18.02
N ILE A 192 0.48 -7.92 -17.09
CA ILE A 192 0.49 -9.38 -17.23
C ILE A 192 -0.28 -9.81 -18.48
N VAL A 193 -1.51 -9.30 -18.66
CA VAL A 193 -2.35 -9.68 -19.80
C VAL A 193 -1.73 -9.23 -21.12
N TRP A 194 -1.18 -8.01 -21.18
CA TRP A 194 -0.57 -7.48 -22.39
C TRP A 194 0.69 -8.26 -22.76
N GLN A 195 1.60 -8.51 -21.82
CA GLN A 195 2.80 -9.27 -22.12
C GLN A 195 2.51 -10.74 -22.46
N ALA A 196 1.49 -11.35 -21.85
CA ALA A 196 1.11 -12.72 -22.15
C ALA A 196 0.41 -12.84 -23.52
N ALA A 197 -0.59 -11.99 -23.77
CA ALA A 197 -1.61 -12.21 -24.79
C ALA A 197 -1.68 -11.12 -25.87
N ASN A 198 -0.71 -10.20 -25.96
CA ASN A 198 -0.69 -9.19 -27.03
C ASN A 198 -0.73 -9.87 -28.41
N PRO A 199 -1.79 -9.64 -29.21
CA PRO A 199 -1.98 -10.33 -30.50
C PRO A 199 -1.00 -9.84 -31.58
N MET A 200 -0.36 -8.69 -31.39
CA MET A 200 0.63 -8.18 -32.33
C MET A 200 1.93 -8.95 -32.19
N ALA A 201 2.35 -9.62 -33.26
CA ALA A 201 3.69 -10.16 -33.33
C ALA A 201 4.70 -9.00 -33.43
N PRO A 202 5.82 -9.05 -32.68
CA PRO A 202 6.28 -10.16 -31.88
C PRO A 202 6.15 -9.91 -30.37
N TYR A 203 5.13 -9.21 -29.88
CA TYR A 203 5.13 -8.68 -28.51
C TYR A 203 4.54 -9.64 -27.46
N GLY A 204 3.57 -10.47 -27.83
CA GLY A 204 2.93 -11.41 -26.89
C GLY A 204 3.66 -12.74 -26.76
N ALA A 205 3.83 -13.22 -25.53
CA ALA A 205 4.45 -14.52 -25.25
C ALA A 205 3.65 -15.70 -25.85
N ILE A 206 2.33 -15.72 -25.67
CA ILE A 206 1.45 -16.81 -26.13
C ILE A 206 1.33 -16.82 -27.66
N PRO A 207 1.08 -15.69 -28.35
CA PRO A 207 1.06 -15.67 -29.82
C PRO A 207 2.41 -16.01 -30.44
N HIS A 208 3.52 -15.59 -29.82
CA HIS A 208 4.86 -15.99 -30.28
C HIS A 208 5.06 -17.49 -30.18
N PHE A 209 4.70 -18.11 -29.05
CA PHE A 209 4.77 -19.56 -28.86
C PHE A 209 3.92 -20.32 -29.87
N ALA A 210 2.67 -19.90 -30.07
CA ALA A 210 1.79 -20.49 -31.06
C ALA A 210 2.38 -20.35 -32.47
N GLY A 211 2.89 -19.18 -32.84
CA GLY A 211 3.51 -18.93 -34.14
C GLY A 211 4.78 -19.74 -34.38
N THR A 212 5.64 -19.89 -33.36
CA THR A 212 6.86 -20.72 -33.48
C THR A 212 6.53 -22.21 -33.56
N LEU A 213 5.52 -22.69 -32.81
CA LEU A 213 5.09 -24.09 -32.86
C LEU A 213 4.44 -24.42 -34.22
N LEU A 214 3.57 -23.55 -34.72
CA LEU A 214 2.93 -23.70 -36.03
C LEU A 214 3.92 -23.57 -37.19
N GLY A 215 4.96 -22.74 -37.03
CA GLY A 215 6.04 -22.56 -38.00
C GLY A 215 7.12 -23.67 -37.98
N GLY A 216 6.97 -24.71 -37.15
CA GLY A 216 7.95 -25.80 -37.03
C GLY A 216 9.27 -25.41 -36.35
N GLY A 217 9.28 -24.31 -35.59
CA GLY A 217 10.45 -23.84 -34.86
C GLY A 217 10.83 -24.75 -33.68
N GLY A 218 12.10 -24.70 -33.26
CA GLY A 218 12.58 -25.48 -32.12
C GLY A 218 11.92 -25.07 -30.80
N MET A 219 11.59 -26.04 -29.94
CA MET A 219 10.96 -25.82 -28.63
C MET A 219 11.78 -24.86 -27.74
N ALA A 220 13.11 -24.88 -27.84
CA ALA A 220 13.98 -23.97 -27.10
C ALA A 220 13.70 -22.50 -27.43
N ASN A 221 13.46 -22.16 -28.71
CA ASN A 221 13.15 -20.80 -29.14
C ASN A 221 11.71 -20.38 -28.81
N ALA A 222 10.81 -21.34 -28.62
CA ALA A 222 9.43 -21.11 -28.21
C ALA A 222 9.33 -20.76 -26.72
N PHE A 223 10.19 -21.36 -25.88
CA PHE A 223 10.24 -21.12 -24.43
C PHE A 223 11.22 -20.02 -24.02
N PHE A 224 12.39 -19.97 -24.67
CA PHE A 224 13.43 -19.00 -24.40
C PHE A 224 13.62 -18.13 -25.62
N ARG A 225 13.45 -16.82 -25.43
CA ARG A 225 13.63 -15.84 -26.47
C ARG A 225 14.88 -15.01 -26.19
N SER A 226 15.68 -14.78 -27.23
CA SER A 226 16.80 -13.85 -27.17
C SER A 226 16.28 -12.41 -27.23
N GLY A 227 16.57 -11.63 -26.19
CA GLY A 227 16.12 -10.24 -26.02
C GLY A 227 15.10 -10.07 -24.88
N ALA A 228 14.87 -8.84 -24.44
CA ALA A 228 13.99 -8.48 -23.32
C ALA A 228 12.48 -8.62 -23.63
N LEU A 229 12.11 -9.54 -24.52
CA LEU A 229 10.73 -9.74 -24.96
C LEU A 229 10.06 -10.86 -24.16
N PRO A 230 8.74 -10.77 -23.90
CA PRO A 230 8.01 -11.78 -23.15
C PRO A 230 8.16 -13.19 -23.75
N ASN A 231 8.31 -14.19 -22.88
CA ASN A 231 8.50 -15.58 -23.25
C ASN A 231 7.54 -16.50 -22.47
N MET A 232 7.35 -17.74 -22.94
CA MET A 232 6.44 -18.68 -22.26
C MET A 232 6.95 -19.14 -20.90
N MET A 233 8.27 -19.17 -20.70
CA MET A 233 8.85 -19.42 -19.38
C MET A 233 8.37 -18.40 -18.35
N GLY A 234 8.32 -17.11 -18.73
CA GLY A 234 7.83 -16.03 -17.88
C GLY A 234 6.34 -16.14 -17.56
N VAL A 235 5.51 -16.60 -18.49
CA VAL A 235 4.08 -16.88 -18.23
C VAL A 235 3.93 -17.98 -17.18
N VAL A 236 4.62 -19.12 -17.37
CA VAL A 236 4.57 -20.25 -16.44
C VAL A 236 5.12 -19.86 -15.06
N ALA A 237 6.24 -19.14 -15.04
CA ALA A 237 6.83 -18.62 -13.82
C ALA A 237 5.87 -17.68 -13.08
N THR A 238 5.18 -16.78 -13.80
CA THR A 238 4.23 -15.84 -13.21
C THR A 238 3.06 -16.58 -12.54
N ILE A 239 2.51 -17.60 -13.21
CA ILE A 239 1.43 -18.43 -12.64
C ILE A 239 1.92 -19.17 -11.39
N LEU A 240 3.11 -19.78 -11.46
CA LEU A 240 3.69 -20.55 -10.35
C LEU A 240 3.95 -19.66 -9.13
N VAL A 241 4.60 -18.52 -9.32
CA VAL A 241 4.86 -17.54 -8.25
C VAL A 241 3.55 -17.02 -7.68
N PHE A 242 2.58 -16.66 -8.52
CA PHE A 242 1.26 -16.20 -8.07
C PHE A 242 0.58 -17.23 -7.17
N LEU A 243 0.55 -18.51 -7.54
CA LEU A 243 -0.06 -19.57 -6.73
C LEU A 243 0.66 -19.75 -5.38
N ILE A 244 2.00 -19.70 -5.37
CA ILE A 244 2.78 -19.80 -4.14
C ILE A 244 2.49 -18.62 -3.22
N VAL A 245 2.48 -17.39 -3.74
CA VAL A 245 2.22 -16.18 -2.96
C VAL A 245 0.80 -16.21 -2.38
N VAL A 246 -0.21 -16.60 -3.17
CA VAL A 246 -1.60 -16.75 -2.69
C VAL A 246 -1.69 -17.81 -1.58
N TYR A 247 -0.96 -18.92 -1.71
CA TYR A 247 -0.92 -19.96 -0.68
C TYR A 247 -0.30 -19.42 0.62
N VAL A 248 0.84 -18.74 0.53
CA VAL A 248 1.55 -18.15 1.67
C VAL A 248 0.74 -17.06 2.37
N GLU A 249 0.07 -16.17 1.62
CA GLU A 249 -0.76 -15.08 2.17
C GLU A 249 -1.95 -15.60 2.98
N LYS A 250 -2.41 -16.83 2.70
CA LYS A 250 -3.49 -17.49 3.47
C LYS A 250 -3.03 -18.09 4.79
N ILE A 251 -1.73 -18.33 4.98
CA ILE A 251 -1.20 -18.94 6.21
C ILE A 251 -1.37 -17.96 7.37
N ARG A 252 -2.09 -18.40 8.41
CA ARG A 252 -2.36 -17.63 9.63
C ARG A 252 -2.42 -18.53 10.85
N ILE A 253 -2.01 -17.99 11.99
CA ILE A 253 -2.21 -18.60 13.31
C ILE A 253 -3.43 -17.95 13.95
N GLU A 254 -4.27 -18.78 14.57
CA GLU A 254 -5.48 -18.32 15.25
C GLU A 254 -5.28 -18.47 16.77
N ILE A 255 -5.35 -17.36 17.49
CA ILE A 255 -5.23 -17.32 18.95
C ILE A 255 -6.62 -17.18 19.55
N PRO A 256 -7.04 -18.08 20.45
CA PRO A 256 -8.35 -17.98 21.07
C PRO A 256 -8.35 -16.86 22.12
N ILE A 257 -9.31 -15.94 21.96
CA ILE A 257 -9.51 -14.78 22.81
C ILE A 257 -10.89 -14.81 23.47
N VAL A 258 -11.00 -14.19 24.64
CA VAL A 258 -12.23 -14.07 25.40
C VAL A 258 -12.51 -12.61 25.68
N HIS A 259 -13.71 -12.15 25.32
CA HIS A 259 -14.15 -10.81 25.61
C HIS A 259 -14.70 -10.75 27.04
N LYS A 260 -13.91 -10.22 27.98
CA LYS A 260 -14.31 -10.10 29.39
C LYS A 260 -15.51 -9.17 29.55
N ARG A 261 -15.55 -8.09 28.76
CA ARG A 261 -16.66 -7.11 28.75
C ARG A 261 -17.92 -7.64 28.07
N ALA A 262 -17.82 -8.70 27.27
CA ALA A 262 -18.90 -9.25 26.47
C ALA A 262 -19.41 -10.60 26.96
N GLY A 263 -19.59 -10.74 28.28
CA GLY A 263 -20.15 -11.96 28.86
C GLY A 263 -19.31 -13.22 28.59
N GLY A 264 -18.01 -13.08 28.33
CA GLY A 264 -17.13 -14.23 28.09
C GLY A 264 -17.22 -14.82 26.68
N LEU A 265 -17.77 -14.07 25.70
CA LEU A 265 -17.78 -14.48 24.30
C LEU A 265 -16.38 -14.84 23.80
N ARG A 266 -16.26 -16.06 23.29
CA ARG A 266 -15.03 -16.60 22.72
C ARG A 266 -14.94 -16.19 21.26
N GLY A 267 -13.77 -15.71 20.86
CA GLY A 267 -13.44 -15.39 19.48
C GLY A 267 -12.04 -15.89 19.13
N LEU A 268 -11.67 -15.75 17.86
CA LEU A 268 -10.33 -16.09 17.37
C LEU A 268 -9.68 -14.81 16.83
N TYR A 269 -8.49 -14.48 17.33
CA TYR A 269 -7.65 -13.43 16.78
C TYR A 269 -6.65 -14.04 15.81
N GLN A 270 -6.68 -13.61 14.56
CA GLN A 270 -5.84 -14.16 13.50
C GLN A 270 -4.56 -13.34 13.32
N ILE A 271 -3.41 -13.99 13.41
CA ILE A 271 -2.09 -13.43 13.09
C ILE A 271 -1.64 -14.05 11.77
N LYS A 272 -1.46 -13.23 10.75
CA LYS A 272 -0.93 -13.67 9.45
C LYS A 272 0.54 -14.07 9.57
N PHE A 273 0.95 -15.09 8.81
CA PHE A 273 2.35 -15.47 8.68
C PHE A 273 3.20 -14.34 8.07
N LEU A 274 2.68 -13.72 7.00
CA LEU A 274 3.23 -12.46 6.45
C LEU A 274 2.83 -11.27 7.33
N TYR A 275 3.40 -11.22 8.53
CA TYR A 275 3.01 -10.26 9.57
C TYR A 275 3.21 -8.81 9.15
N THR A 276 4.32 -8.52 8.47
CA THR A 276 4.67 -7.18 7.96
C THR A 276 4.23 -6.95 6.51
N SER A 277 3.50 -7.91 5.91
CA SER A 277 3.00 -7.85 4.53
C SER A 277 4.10 -7.49 3.51
N VAL A 278 3.80 -6.61 2.57
CA VAL A 278 4.67 -6.23 1.43
C VAL A 278 5.65 -5.09 1.79
N ILE A 279 5.62 -4.59 3.01
CA ILE A 279 6.40 -3.42 3.42
C ILE A 279 7.92 -3.65 3.37
N PRO A 280 8.46 -4.80 3.84
CA PRO A 280 9.91 -5.02 3.85
C PRO A 280 10.54 -4.99 2.45
N ILE A 281 9.81 -5.52 1.46
CA ILE A 281 10.28 -5.53 0.08
C ILE A 281 10.24 -4.14 -0.53
N ILE A 282 9.20 -3.35 -0.29
CA ILE A 282 9.11 -1.96 -0.76
C ILE A 282 10.31 -1.16 -0.24
N LEU A 283 10.59 -1.24 1.07
CA LEU A 283 11.72 -0.54 1.67
C LEU A 283 13.08 -1.00 1.10
N THR A 284 13.23 -2.30 0.86
CA THR A 284 14.46 -2.85 0.26
C THR A 284 14.67 -2.33 -1.16
N MET A 285 13.62 -2.34 -1.98
CA MET A 285 13.67 -1.85 -3.37
C MET A 285 13.90 -0.34 -3.46
N THR A 286 13.35 0.44 -2.52
CA THR A 286 13.64 1.87 -2.39
C THR A 286 15.13 2.09 -2.12
N VAL A 287 15.72 1.33 -1.19
CA VAL A 287 17.16 1.42 -0.90
C VAL A 287 18.00 1.01 -2.11
N PHE A 288 17.63 -0.07 -2.82
CA PHE A 288 18.35 -0.50 -4.02
C PHE A 288 18.32 0.58 -5.09
N THR A 289 17.14 1.11 -5.41
CA THR A 289 17.00 2.16 -6.42
C THR A 289 17.74 3.43 -6.01
N SER A 290 17.67 3.81 -4.73
CA SER A 290 18.42 4.97 -4.21
C SER A 290 19.92 4.80 -4.42
N ILE A 291 20.49 3.63 -4.11
CA ILE A 291 21.92 3.36 -4.29
C ILE A 291 22.30 3.29 -5.78
N ILE A 292 21.47 2.64 -6.61
CA ILE A 292 21.70 2.54 -8.06
C ILE A 292 21.74 3.94 -8.68
N THR A 293 20.75 4.78 -8.35
CA THR A 293 20.68 6.16 -8.86
C THR A 293 21.84 7.01 -8.33
N LEU A 294 22.22 6.88 -7.06
CA LEU A 294 23.43 7.54 -6.54
C LEU A 294 24.70 7.06 -7.26
N GLY A 295 24.76 5.80 -7.68
CA GLY A 295 25.87 5.25 -8.47
C GLY A 295 26.05 5.92 -9.82
N ILE A 296 25.00 6.53 -10.39
CA ILE A 296 25.09 7.33 -11.62
C ILE A 296 25.90 8.62 -11.37
N PHE A 297 25.71 9.26 -10.22
CA PHE A 297 26.39 10.51 -9.85
C PHE A 297 27.76 10.30 -9.20
N PHE A 298 27.95 9.16 -8.54
CA PHE A 298 29.17 8.83 -7.79
C PHE A 298 29.82 7.57 -8.38
N PRO A 299 30.81 7.71 -9.28
CA PRO A 299 31.48 6.58 -9.94
C PRO A 299 31.97 5.44 -9.01
N PRO A 300 32.43 5.70 -7.77
CA PRO A 300 32.81 4.62 -6.85
C PRO A 300 31.64 3.71 -6.43
N LEU A 301 30.41 4.22 -6.44
CA LEU A 301 29.19 3.47 -6.11
C LEU A 301 28.63 2.69 -7.31
N GLN A 302 29.10 2.98 -8.52
CA GLN A 302 28.67 2.30 -9.75
C GLN A 302 29.02 0.81 -9.76
N GLY A 303 30.10 0.39 -9.08
CA GLY A 303 30.41 -1.03 -8.90
C GLY A 303 29.39 -1.77 -8.02
N ILE A 304 28.78 -1.07 -7.06
CA ILE A 304 27.77 -1.65 -6.15
C ILE A 304 26.42 -1.76 -6.86
N SER A 305 26.08 -0.82 -7.75
CA SER A 305 24.80 -0.83 -8.47
C SER A 305 24.62 -2.08 -9.33
N TYR A 306 25.70 -2.64 -9.86
CA TYR A 306 25.68 -3.92 -10.59
C TYR A 306 25.12 -5.07 -9.74
N TYR A 307 25.57 -5.20 -8.48
CA TYR A 307 25.14 -6.28 -7.58
C TYR A 307 23.75 -6.07 -6.97
N LEU A 308 23.23 -4.84 -6.99
CA LEU A 308 21.88 -4.51 -6.52
C LEU A 308 20.83 -4.59 -7.64
N THR A 309 21.27 -4.67 -8.89
CA THR A 309 20.38 -4.82 -10.04
C THR A 309 20.01 -6.30 -10.21
N PRO A 310 18.71 -6.65 -10.29
CA PRO A 310 18.30 -8.04 -10.44
C PRO A 310 18.71 -8.61 -11.80
N PRO A 311 19.37 -9.78 -11.85
CA PRO A 311 19.54 -10.53 -13.09
C PRO A 311 18.20 -11.19 -13.48
N ILE A 312 17.57 -10.67 -14.54
CA ILE A 312 16.23 -11.10 -14.95
C ILE A 312 16.33 -12.32 -15.88
N GLY A 313 15.72 -13.42 -15.46
CA GLY A 313 15.60 -14.64 -16.27
C GLY A 313 16.77 -15.61 -16.15
N ILE A 314 16.48 -16.88 -16.42
CA ILE A 314 17.43 -18.00 -16.29
C ILE A 314 18.74 -17.77 -17.07
N PRO A 315 18.72 -17.24 -18.32
CA PRO A 315 19.97 -17.00 -19.05
C PRO A 315 20.89 -15.98 -18.37
N ALA A 316 20.34 -14.93 -17.76
CA ALA A 316 21.13 -13.92 -17.06
C ALA A 316 21.77 -14.49 -15.79
N VAL A 317 21.01 -15.31 -15.05
CA VAL A 317 21.50 -15.98 -13.83
C VAL A 317 22.62 -16.98 -14.15
N LEU A 318 22.51 -17.70 -15.27
CA LEU A 318 23.55 -18.64 -15.70
C LEU A 318 24.80 -17.95 -16.25
N ALA A 319 24.66 -16.75 -16.82
CA ALA A 319 25.78 -15.97 -17.32
C ALA A 319 26.66 -15.42 -16.19
N ASP A 320 26.06 -14.93 -15.11
CA ASP A 320 26.78 -14.47 -13.91
C ASP A 320 26.12 -14.99 -12.62
N PRO A 321 26.45 -16.22 -12.19
CA PRO A 321 25.88 -16.81 -10.99
C PRO A 321 26.34 -16.11 -9.71
N LEU A 322 27.49 -15.41 -9.75
CA LEU A 322 28.02 -14.68 -8.58
C LEU A 322 27.17 -13.44 -8.30
N GLN A 323 26.86 -12.66 -9.35
CA GLN A 323 25.96 -11.51 -9.23
C GLN A 323 24.58 -11.94 -8.69
N ALA A 324 24.01 -13.02 -9.23
CA ALA A 324 22.73 -13.56 -8.79
C ALA A 324 22.77 -13.98 -7.31
N ALA A 325 23.81 -14.69 -6.89
CA ALA A 325 23.95 -15.10 -5.49
C ALA A 325 24.06 -13.91 -4.53
N ILE A 326 24.87 -12.89 -4.87
CA ILE A 326 25.03 -11.69 -4.04
C ILE A 326 23.72 -10.92 -3.97
N TYR A 327 23.06 -10.68 -5.11
CA TYR A 327 21.75 -10.02 -5.17
C TYR A 327 20.73 -10.72 -4.25
N PHE A 328 20.59 -12.05 -4.38
CA PHE A 328 19.63 -12.83 -3.60
C PHE A 328 19.89 -12.74 -2.09
N VAL A 329 21.16 -12.90 -1.69
CA VAL A 329 21.57 -12.83 -0.29
C VAL A 329 21.27 -11.45 0.29
N VAL A 330 21.70 -10.38 -0.39
CA VAL A 330 21.48 -9.01 0.08
C VAL A 330 19.98 -8.69 0.16
N LEU A 331 19.20 -9.09 -0.85
CA LEU A 331 17.75 -8.91 -0.89
C LEU A 331 17.06 -9.57 0.31
N VAL A 332 17.35 -10.84 0.58
CA VAL A 332 16.74 -11.61 1.67
C VAL A 332 17.13 -11.01 3.02
N PHE A 333 18.41 -10.73 3.24
CA PHE A 333 18.88 -10.16 4.50
C PHE A 333 18.29 -8.77 4.79
N LEU A 334 18.19 -7.91 3.78
CA LEU A 334 17.56 -6.60 3.94
C LEU A 334 16.06 -6.74 4.19
N CYS A 335 15.35 -7.63 3.49
CA CYS A 335 13.94 -7.87 3.76
C CYS A 335 13.70 -8.39 5.19
N MET A 336 14.57 -9.27 5.71
CA MET A 336 14.53 -9.71 7.11
C MET A 336 14.75 -8.53 8.07
N GLY A 337 15.78 -7.73 7.82
CA GLY A 337 16.12 -6.55 8.63
C GLY A 337 15.00 -5.53 8.66
N PHE A 338 14.47 -5.15 7.51
CA PHE A 338 13.36 -4.20 7.40
C PHE A 338 12.07 -4.74 7.99
N SER A 339 11.78 -6.03 7.86
CA SER A 339 10.62 -6.63 8.50
C SER A 339 10.69 -6.57 10.03
N TRP A 340 11.81 -6.98 10.59
CA TRP A 340 12.05 -6.88 12.03
C TRP A 340 11.97 -5.43 12.53
N LEU A 341 12.62 -4.52 11.80
CA LEU A 341 12.63 -3.11 12.09
C LEU A 341 11.22 -2.51 12.04
N TRP A 342 10.42 -2.92 11.07
CA TRP A 342 9.05 -2.46 10.91
C TRP A 342 8.17 -2.84 12.09
N VAL A 343 8.27 -4.08 12.59
CA VAL A 343 7.53 -4.53 13.79
C VAL A 343 7.88 -3.68 15.00
N LYS A 344 9.17 -3.44 15.24
CA LYS A 344 9.64 -2.61 16.35
C LYS A 344 9.24 -1.16 16.22
N ALA A 345 9.25 -0.65 14.99
CA ALA A 345 9.00 0.75 14.74
C ALA A 345 7.50 1.08 14.86
N THR A 346 6.62 0.25 14.34
CA THR A 346 5.17 0.55 14.25
C THR A 346 4.37 0.24 15.52
N GLY A 347 5.02 -0.21 16.60
CA GLY A 347 4.32 -0.63 17.81
C GLY A 347 3.44 -1.85 17.58
N MET A 348 3.90 -2.75 16.70
CA MET A 348 3.31 -4.06 16.45
C MET A 348 3.99 -5.14 17.31
N GLU A 349 4.71 -4.73 18.36
CA GLU A 349 5.28 -5.67 19.32
C GLU A 349 4.15 -6.31 20.14
N SER A 350 4.41 -7.51 20.64
CA SER A 350 3.51 -8.26 21.50
C SER A 350 3.04 -7.48 22.73
N ARG A 351 3.90 -6.63 23.30
CA ARG A 351 3.55 -5.74 24.41
C ARG A 351 2.47 -4.74 24.02
N ASP A 352 2.61 -4.10 22.87
CA ASP A 352 1.64 -3.12 22.37
C ASP A 352 0.32 -3.81 22.01
N LEU A 353 0.38 -5.00 21.42
CA LEU A 353 -0.80 -5.82 21.14
C LEU A 353 -1.51 -6.26 22.43
N SER A 354 -0.75 -6.62 23.47
CA SER A 354 -1.28 -6.95 24.79
C SER A 354 -1.92 -5.76 25.50
N GLU A 355 -1.30 -4.57 25.40
CA GLU A 355 -1.90 -3.33 25.87
C GLU A 355 -3.19 -3.01 25.11
N GLN A 356 -3.22 -3.22 23.79
CA GLN A 356 -4.43 -3.07 22.99
C GLN A 356 -5.53 -4.04 23.43
N PHE A 357 -5.22 -5.32 23.64
CA PHE A 357 -6.18 -6.31 24.15
C PHE A 357 -6.74 -5.90 25.52
N LYS A 358 -5.88 -5.48 26.45
CA LYS A 358 -6.31 -4.95 27.76
C LYS A 358 -7.24 -3.75 27.61
N ARG A 359 -6.88 -2.77 26.76
CA ARG A 359 -7.72 -1.58 26.48
C ARG A 359 -9.08 -1.95 25.89
N LEU A 360 -9.15 -3.03 25.12
CA LEU A 360 -10.38 -3.55 24.51
C LEU A 360 -11.18 -4.48 25.42
N GLY A 361 -10.69 -4.79 26.62
CA GLY A 361 -11.33 -5.77 27.50
C GLY A 361 -11.29 -7.19 26.93
N ILE A 362 -10.33 -7.46 26.04
CA ILE A 362 -10.06 -8.77 25.46
C ILE A 362 -8.94 -9.39 26.28
N SER A 363 -9.18 -10.60 26.76
CA SER A 363 -8.17 -11.39 27.45
C SER A 363 -8.01 -12.70 26.72
N PRO A 364 -6.79 -13.12 26.38
CA PRO A 364 -6.60 -14.51 26.00
C PRO A 364 -6.97 -15.42 27.19
N LEU A 365 -7.34 -16.67 26.89
CA LEU A 365 -7.71 -17.67 27.91
C LEU A 365 -6.60 -17.85 28.96
N ASN A 366 -5.34 -17.93 28.50
CA ASN A 366 -4.16 -18.02 29.35
C ASN A 366 -3.23 -16.84 29.04
N ALA A 367 -3.25 -15.80 29.90
CA ALA A 367 -2.51 -14.56 29.64
C ALA A 367 -0.99 -14.73 29.59
N GLU A 368 -0.40 -15.46 30.53
CA GLU A 368 1.05 -15.68 30.58
C GLU A 368 1.55 -16.49 29.39
N ALA A 369 0.91 -17.63 29.12
CA ALA A 369 1.24 -18.48 27.99
C ALA A 369 1.05 -17.74 26.65
N THR A 370 -0.03 -16.96 26.50
CA THR A 370 -0.28 -16.23 25.26
C THR A 370 0.73 -15.13 25.03
N ASN A 371 1.11 -14.37 26.07
CA ASN A 371 2.14 -13.34 25.93
C ASN A 371 3.49 -13.94 25.54
N GLN A 372 3.89 -15.06 26.16
CA GLN A 372 5.13 -15.74 25.81
C GLN A 372 5.12 -16.30 24.37
N VAL A 373 3.99 -16.86 23.94
CA VAL A 373 3.79 -17.32 22.56
C VAL A 373 3.83 -16.15 21.58
N LEU A 374 3.16 -15.04 21.92
CA LEU A 374 3.04 -13.86 21.08
C LEU A 374 4.38 -13.15 20.87
N ASP A 375 5.16 -12.95 21.94
CA ASP A 375 6.51 -12.38 21.91
C ASP A 375 7.41 -13.15 20.93
N ARG A 376 7.42 -14.48 21.07
CA ARG A 376 8.28 -15.36 20.27
C ARG A 376 7.79 -15.46 18.82
N GLN A 377 6.49 -15.65 18.60
CA GLN A 377 5.92 -15.86 17.28
C GLN A 377 5.97 -14.60 16.41
N ILE A 378 5.71 -13.41 16.97
CA ILE A 378 5.74 -12.17 16.19
C ILE A 378 7.13 -11.93 15.59
N ILE A 379 8.20 -12.08 16.38
CA ILE A 379 9.57 -11.87 15.89
C ILE A 379 9.95 -12.94 14.87
N ILE A 380 9.60 -14.20 15.11
CA ILE A 380 9.84 -15.29 14.18
C ILE A 380 9.11 -15.06 12.85
N PHE A 381 7.83 -14.64 12.90
CA PHE A 381 7.02 -14.34 11.71
C PHE A 381 7.51 -13.10 10.98
N ALA A 382 8.00 -12.10 11.70
CA ALA A 382 8.64 -10.95 11.06
C ALA A 382 9.88 -11.38 10.27
N LEU A 383 10.80 -12.14 10.88
CA LEU A 383 12.03 -12.57 10.24
C LEU A 383 11.78 -13.58 9.11
N LEU A 384 11.02 -14.64 9.37
CA LEU A 384 10.69 -15.66 8.36
C LEU A 384 9.81 -15.10 7.25
N GLY A 385 8.84 -14.24 7.58
CA GLY A 385 8.00 -13.57 6.59
C GLY A 385 8.83 -12.65 5.69
N GLY A 386 9.76 -11.86 6.27
CA GLY A 386 10.68 -11.02 5.50
C GLY A 386 11.62 -11.85 4.61
N ALA A 387 12.17 -12.94 5.14
CA ALA A 387 13.02 -13.86 4.37
C ALA A 387 12.27 -14.50 3.20
N LEU A 388 11.04 -14.98 3.46
CA LEU A 388 10.20 -15.62 2.46
C LEU A 388 9.80 -14.63 1.37
N VAL A 389 9.40 -13.40 1.72
CA VAL A 389 9.06 -12.36 0.73
C VAL A 389 10.28 -12.04 -0.13
N GLY A 390 11.45 -11.76 0.46
CA GLY A 390 12.67 -11.49 -0.29
C GLY A 390 13.08 -12.67 -1.19
N GLY A 391 12.95 -13.90 -0.68
CA GLY A 391 13.24 -15.11 -1.44
C GLY A 391 12.30 -15.32 -2.62
N LEU A 392 10.98 -15.12 -2.42
CA LEU A 392 9.99 -15.25 -3.49
C LEU A 392 10.20 -14.19 -4.59
N VAL A 393 10.57 -12.96 -4.23
CA VAL A 393 10.89 -11.93 -5.23
C VAL A 393 12.14 -12.29 -6.00
N GLY A 394 13.24 -12.64 -5.31
CA GLY A 394 14.49 -13.01 -5.98
C GLY A 394 14.30 -14.20 -6.92
N LEU A 395 13.56 -15.22 -6.50
CA LEU A 395 13.24 -16.37 -7.36
C LEU A 395 12.36 -15.98 -8.56
N ALA A 396 11.37 -15.11 -8.36
CA ALA A 396 10.53 -14.63 -9.45
C ALA A 396 11.36 -13.87 -10.51
N ASP A 397 12.23 -12.96 -10.06
CA ASP A 397 13.12 -12.21 -10.95
C ASP A 397 14.08 -13.15 -11.72
N PHE A 398 14.64 -14.16 -11.04
CA PHE A 398 15.51 -15.18 -11.68
C PHE A 398 14.78 -16.04 -12.71
N THR A 399 13.51 -16.34 -12.49
CA THR A 399 12.71 -17.09 -13.47
C THR A 399 12.26 -16.24 -14.66
N GLY A 400 12.36 -14.91 -14.56
CA GLY A 400 11.96 -13.98 -15.61
C GLY A 400 10.44 -13.87 -15.73
N THR A 401 9.73 -13.68 -14.61
CA THR A 401 8.29 -13.43 -14.61
C THR A 401 7.91 -12.22 -15.49
N LEU A 402 6.67 -12.19 -15.98
CA LEU A 402 6.18 -11.10 -16.86
C LEU A 402 6.19 -9.74 -16.17
N VAL A 403 5.89 -9.74 -14.88
CA VAL A 403 6.03 -8.56 -14.02
C VAL A 403 7.13 -8.83 -13.01
N SER A 404 7.75 -7.78 -12.48
CA SER A 404 8.72 -7.91 -11.39
C SER A 404 8.16 -8.75 -10.24
N GLY A 405 9.03 -9.54 -9.59
CA GLY A 405 8.63 -10.45 -8.53
C GLY A 405 7.88 -9.76 -7.39
N TYR A 406 8.33 -8.57 -7.01
CA TYR A 406 7.67 -7.77 -5.99
C TYR A 406 6.32 -7.20 -6.46
N GLY A 407 6.14 -6.95 -7.76
CA GLY A 407 4.86 -6.53 -8.33
C GLY A 407 3.79 -7.61 -8.14
N ILE A 408 4.14 -8.88 -8.37
CA ILE A 408 3.23 -10.01 -8.13
C ILE A 408 2.81 -10.08 -6.65
N ILE A 409 3.79 -9.98 -5.73
CA ILE A 409 3.50 -10.01 -4.28
C ILE A 409 2.60 -8.85 -3.87
N LEU A 410 2.89 -7.65 -4.38
CA LEU A 410 2.10 -6.46 -4.11
C LEU A 410 0.66 -6.61 -4.60
N ALA A 411 0.48 -7.10 -5.84
CA ALA A 411 -0.83 -7.33 -6.40
C ALA A 411 -1.64 -8.34 -5.59
N VAL A 412 -1.03 -9.47 -5.20
CA VAL A 412 -1.71 -10.49 -4.38
C VAL A 412 -2.10 -9.93 -3.01
N GLY A 413 -1.21 -9.18 -2.35
CA GLY A 413 -1.50 -8.57 -1.06
C GLY A 413 -2.68 -7.60 -1.11
N ILE A 414 -2.72 -6.74 -2.14
CA ILE A 414 -3.82 -5.79 -2.35
C ILE A 414 -5.12 -6.54 -2.71
N LEU A 415 -5.05 -7.52 -3.62
CA LEU A 415 -6.21 -8.33 -4.02
C LEU A 415 -6.81 -9.09 -2.84
N TYR A 416 -5.98 -9.64 -1.94
CA TYR A 416 -6.46 -10.32 -0.74
C TYR A 416 -7.29 -9.37 0.14
N VAL A 417 -6.83 -8.13 0.30
CA VAL A 417 -7.56 -7.11 1.05
C VAL A 417 -8.87 -6.75 0.35
N LEU A 418 -8.82 -6.41 -0.94
CA LEU A 418 -9.99 -6.08 -1.75
C LEU A 418 -11.04 -7.20 -1.73
N TYR A 419 -10.61 -8.45 -1.90
CA TYR A 419 -11.48 -9.63 -1.83
C TYR A 419 -12.18 -9.71 -0.47
N GLY A 420 -11.46 -9.52 0.63
CA GLY A 420 -12.05 -9.50 1.96
C GLY A 420 -13.10 -8.41 2.15
N GLU A 421 -12.95 -7.24 1.51
CA GLU A 421 -13.97 -6.19 1.52
C GLU A 421 -15.21 -6.57 0.72
N VAL A 422 -15.01 -7.10 -0.49
CA VAL A 422 -16.10 -7.52 -1.37
C VAL A 422 -16.93 -8.64 -0.73
N VAL A 423 -16.29 -9.65 -0.15
CA VAL A 423 -17.00 -10.76 0.52
C VAL A 423 -17.84 -10.25 1.69
N ARG A 424 -17.29 -9.33 2.50
CA ARG A 424 -18.05 -8.71 3.60
C ARG A 424 -19.25 -7.95 3.07
N GLU A 425 -19.06 -7.05 2.11
CA GLU A 425 -20.16 -6.27 1.54
C GLU A 425 -21.24 -7.15 0.90
N HIS A 426 -20.84 -8.25 0.26
CA HIS A 426 -21.78 -9.21 -0.31
C HIS A 426 -22.60 -9.94 0.76
N ALA A 427 -21.98 -10.34 1.87
CA ALA A 427 -22.69 -10.96 2.99
C ALA A 427 -23.78 -10.03 3.54
N TRP A 428 -23.46 -8.74 3.66
CA TRP A 428 -24.40 -7.71 4.12
C TRP A 428 -25.59 -7.52 3.17
N ASP A 429 -25.35 -7.51 1.86
CA ASP A 429 -26.41 -7.35 0.87
C ASP A 429 -27.31 -8.61 0.78
N ILE A 430 -26.76 -9.81 0.95
CA ILE A 430 -27.55 -11.05 1.05
C ILE A 430 -28.49 -11.00 2.26
N GLU A 431 -27.98 -10.56 3.42
CA GLU A 431 -28.80 -10.43 4.62
C GLU A 431 -29.90 -9.39 4.45
N ALA A 432 -29.59 -8.26 3.83
CA ALA A 432 -30.59 -7.23 3.51
C ALA A 432 -31.68 -7.74 2.53
N TRP A 433 -31.30 -8.54 1.53
CA TRP A 433 -32.24 -9.08 0.53
C TRP A 433 -33.18 -10.15 1.10
N ARG A 434 -32.72 -10.93 2.09
CA ARG A 434 -33.52 -12.00 2.71
C ARG A 434 -34.76 -11.53 3.48
N GLY A 435 -35.10 -10.24 3.48
CA GLY A 435 -36.32 -9.71 4.10
C GLY A 435 -36.38 -9.88 5.62
N LYS A 436 -35.41 -10.58 6.21
CA LYS A 436 -35.01 -10.35 7.58
C LYS A 436 -34.57 -8.89 7.61
N LYS A 437 -35.44 -8.01 8.09
CA LYS A 437 -34.96 -6.94 8.97
C LYS A 437 -34.22 -7.67 10.08
N THR A 438 -32.96 -8.05 9.87
CA THR A 438 -32.02 -8.20 10.97
C THR A 438 -31.85 -6.77 11.50
N LYS A 439 -32.88 -6.34 12.23
CA LYS A 439 -32.65 -5.68 13.49
C LYS A 439 -31.59 -6.58 14.16
N PHE A 440 -30.38 -6.06 14.28
CA PHE A 440 -29.25 -6.68 14.94
C PHE A 440 -28.45 -7.72 14.14
N GLU A 441 -27.39 -7.25 13.46
CA GLU A 441 -26.08 -7.64 13.95
C GLU A 441 -25.75 -6.68 15.08
N GLY A 442 -25.63 -7.19 16.31
CA GLY A 442 -25.13 -6.38 17.42
C GLY A 442 -23.64 -6.15 17.25
N LYS A 443 -23.22 -5.42 16.22
CA LYS A 443 -21.88 -4.82 16.20
C LYS A 443 -21.86 -3.87 17.37
N VAL A 444 -21.08 -4.22 18.37
CA VAL A 444 -21.02 -3.50 19.63
C VAL A 444 -19.59 -3.05 19.83
N CYS A 445 -19.42 -1.76 20.14
CA CYS A 445 -18.10 -1.23 20.39
C CYS A 445 -17.47 -1.97 21.58
N PRO A 446 -16.28 -2.57 21.42
CA PRO A 446 -15.60 -3.28 22.52
C PRO A 446 -15.24 -2.35 23.69
N VAL A 447 -15.42 -1.05 23.50
CA VAL A 447 -15.10 0.00 24.46
C VAL A 447 -16.35 0.51 25.19
N CYS A 448 -17.39 0.90 24.44
CA CYS A 448 -18.51 1.63 25.04
C CYS A 448 -19.86 0.97 24.81
N GLY A 449 -19.90 -0.22 24.21
CA GLY A 449 -21.16 -0.92 24.00
C GLY A 449 -22.06 -0.31 22.91
N SER A 450 -21.66 0.79 22.26
CA SER A 450 -22.50 1.47 21.27
C SER A 450 -22.48 0.75 19.92
N GLY A 451 -23.62 0.72 19.23
CA GLY A 451 -23.72 0.26 17.84
C GLY A 451 -23.47 1.36 16.80
N SER A 452 -23.12 2.58 17.21
CA SER A 452 -22.90 3.70 16.31
C SER A 452 -21.48 3.72 15.75
N PHE A 453 -21.25 2.90 14.72
CA PHE A 453 -19.98 2.86 14.01
C PHE A 453 -20.04 3.58 12.67
N VAL A 454 -18.91 4.15 12.29
CA VAL A 454 -18.60 4.54 10.93
C VAL A 454 -17.38 3.72 10.52
N HIS A 455 -17.37 3.23 9.29
CA HIS A 455 -16.10 2.83 8.69
C HIS A 455 -15.22 4.07 8.63
N SER A 456 -14.26 4.19 9.55
CA SER A 456 -13.09 4.99 9.21
C SER A 456 -12.37 4.18 8.16
N GLY A 457 -12.64 4.48 6.88
CA GLY A 457 -11.74 4.09 5.81
C GLY A 457 -10.31 4.30 6.29
N THR A 458 -9.42 3.37 5.91
CA THR A 458 -8.01 3.27 6.32
C THR A 458 -7.48 4.63 6.74
N PHE A 459 -7.04 4.73 7.99
CA PHE A 459 -6.75 5.98 8.71
C PHE A 459 -5.81 6.96 7.99
N SER A 460 -5.16 6.52 6.92
CA SER A 460 -4.87 7.36 5.76
C SER A 460 -5.30 6.58 4.51
N GLY A 461 -6.18 7.14 3.68
CA GLY A 461 -6.53 6.60 2.35
C GLY A 461 -5.35 6.56 1.36
N TRP A 462 -4.15 6.81 1.88
CA TRP A 462 -2.94 7.15 1.16
C TRP A 462 -1.67 6.57 1.81
N THR A 463 -1.82 5.58 2.69
CA THR A 463 -0.67 4.78 3.13
C THR A 463 -0.07 4.03 1.96
N LEU A 464 1.24 3.76 2.04
CA LEU A 464 1.97 2.92 1.09
C LEU A 464 1.14 1.68 0.67
N PRO A 465 1.19 1.28 -0.61
CA PRO A 465 0.57 0.05 -1.09
C PRO A 465 0.91 -1.13 -0.16
N GLY A 466 -0.09 -1.74 0.47
CA GLY A 466 0.11 -2.90 1.36
C GLY A 466 0.17 -2.63 2.87
N VAL A 467 0.08 -1.38 3.36
CA VAL A 467 -0.05 -1.09 4.82
C VAL A 467 -1.47 -1.34 5.35
N HIS A 468 -2.28 -2.12 4.63
CA HIS A 468 -3.65 -2.45 5.01
C HIS A 468 -3.69 -3.60 6.04
N THR A 469 -2.95 -3.45 7.14
CA THR A 469 -3.16 -4.27 8.33
C THR A 469 -4.40 -3.76 9.05
N ALA A 470 -5.54 -4.22 8.53
CA ALA A 470 -6.90 -4.15 9.06
C ALA A 470 -7.66 -2.82 8.90
N GLN A 471 -8.89 -2.93 8.37
CA GLN A 471 -9.90 -1.88 8.39
C GLN A 471 -10.17 -1.45 9.83
N LYS A 472 -10.14 -0.14 10.12
CA LYS A 472 -10.45 0.38 11.45
C LYS A 472 -11.92 0.82 11.49
N TYR A 473 -12.65 0.39 12.50
CA TYR A 473 -13.98 0.92 12.81
C TYR A 473 -13.84 2.14 13.71
N LEU A 474 -14.48 3.25 13.35
CA LEU A 474 -14.59 4.44 14.19
C LEU A 474 -15.93 4.40 14.93
N CYS A 475 -15.88 4.27 16.25
CA CYS A 475 -17.05 4.46 17.08
C CYS A 475 -17.38 5.95 17.22
N LYS A 476 -18.60 6.38 16.85
CA LYS A 476 -19.06 7.77 17.00
C LYS A 476 -19.21 8.19 18.46
N ASN A 477 -19.49 7.24 19.35
CA ASN A 477 -19.79 7.54 20.75
C ASN A 477 -18.52 7.74 21.61
N CYS A 478 -17.51 6.88 21.45
CA CYS A 478 -16.28 6.94 22.25
C CYS A 478 -15.01 7.27 21.45
N GLY A 479 -15.09 7.42 20.13
CA GLY A 479 -13.92 7.68 19.29
C GLY A 479 -12.97 6.49 19.12
N TYR A 480 -13.34 5.28 19.56
CA TYR A 480 -12.56 4.06 19.34
C TYR A 480 -12.27 3.90 17.85
N THR A 481 -10.98 3.76 17.49
CA THR A 481 -10.53 3.40 16.15
C THR A 481 -9.74 2.11 16.22
N GLY A 482 -10.28 1.02 15.69
CA GLY A 482 -9.55 -0.23 15.70
C GLY A 482 -10.23 -1.34 14.89
N PRO A 483 -9.51 -2.44 14.64
CA PRO A 483 -9.98 -3.48 13.73
C PRO A 483 -10.94 -4.47 14.38
N ILE A 484 -11.12 -4.40 15.70
CA ILE A 484 -11.87 -5.39 16.46
C ILE A 484 -13.26 -4.82 16.77
N ILE A 485 -14.28 -5.51 16.28
CA ILE A 485 -15.67 -5.29 16.62
C ILE A 485 -16.23 -6.58 17.20
N ILE A 486 -17.07 -6.48 18.22
CA ILE A 486 -17.76 -7.63 18.76
C ILE A 486 -18.99 -7.83 17.87
N GLU A 487 -19.01 -8.93 17.12
CA GLU A 487 -20.15 -9.34 16.32
C GLU A 487 -21.01 -10.29 17.16
N LEU A 488 -22.24 -9.88 17.45
CA LEU A 488 -23.18 -10.64 18.27
C LEU A 488 -24.26 -11.28 17.39
N GLN A 489 -24.46 -12.58 17.59
CA GLN A 489 -25.42 -13.37 16.81
C GLN A 489 -26.85 -13.36 17.38
N SER A 490 -27.08 -12.80 18.58
CA SER A 490 -28.42 -12.76 19.22
C SER A 490 -28.75 -11.40 19.86
N GLU A 491 -30.00 -10.94 19.74
CA GLU A 491 -30.51 -9.64 20.26
C GLU A 491 -30.44 -9.58 21.79
N GLY A 492 -30.67 -10.71 22.48
CA GLY A 492 -30.59 -10.82 23.94
C GLY A 492 -29.18 -10.67 24.51
N ASP A 493 -28.14 -11.04 23.74
CA ASP A 493 -26.75 -10.84 24.14
C ASP A 493 -26.36 -9.37 24.05
N VAL A 494 -26.92 -8.61 23.08
CA VAL A 494 -26.69 -7.17 22.92
C VAL A 494 -27.21 -6.37 24.09
N GLU A 495 -28.41 -6.69 24.60
CA GLU A 495 -29.01 -5.98 25.73
C GLU A 495 -28.26 -6.27 27.04
N LYS A 496 -27.85 -7.53 27.28
CA LYS A 496 -26.96 -7.89 28.41
C LYS A 496 -25.63 -7.15 28.33
N LEU A 497 -25.06 -7.07 27.14
CA LEU A 497 -23.82 -6.33 26.87
C LEU A 497 -23.96 -4.84 27.10
N LYS A 498 -25.00 -4.22 26.54
CA LYS A 498 -25.28 -2.79 26.76
C LYS A 498 -25.50 -2.50 28.24
N GLN A 499 -26.20 -3.35 28.99
CA GLN A 499 -26.35 -3.20 30.44
C GLN A 499 -25.02 -3.29 31.19
N ASN A 500 -24.14 -4.22 30.80
CA ASN A 500 -22.78 -4.33 31.37
C ASN A 500 -21.92 -3.09 31.06
N TYR A 501 -21.93 -2.62 29.81
CA TYR A 501 -21.18 -1.41 29.41
C TYR A 501 -21.73 -0.14 30.07
N SER A 502 -23.05 -0.02 30.28
CA SER A 502 -23.69 1.15 30.90
C SER A 502 -23.28 1.37 32.36
N ARG A 503 -22.86 0.32 33.07
CA ARG A 503 -22.42 0.41 34.48
C ARG A 503 -20.99 0.95 34.66
N GLU A 504 -20.18 0.94 33.60
CA GLU A 504 -18.74 1.26 33.67
C GLU A 504 -18.32 2.49 32.83
N ILE A 505 -19.26 3.29 32.28
CA ILE A 505 -18.92 4.55 31.59
C ILE A 505 -18.58 5.65 32.62
N LYS A 506 -17.47 5.44 33.32
CA LYS A 506 -16.71 6.47 34.04
C LYS A 506 -15.26 6.15 33.77
N ASP A 507 -14.78 6.66 32.64
CA ASP A 507 -13.43 7.20 32.48
C ASP A 507 -13.26 7.52 30.99
N GLY A 508 -13.17 8.82 30.69
CA GLY A 508 -13.00 9.38 29.35
C GLY A 508 -11.66 9.04 28.72
N THR A 509 -11.39 7.75 28.54
CA THR A 509 -10.17 7.24 27.92
C THR A 509 -10.25 7.47 26.41
N LYS A 510 -9.76 8.64 25.98
CA LYS A 510 -9.45 8.89 24.57
C LYS A 510 -8.35 7.94 24.12
N TYR A 511 -8.60 7.20 23.05
CA TYR A 511 -7.68 6.19 22.53
C TYR A 511 -6.48 6.86 21.87
N SER A 512 -5.31 6.77 22.50
CA SER A 512 -4.08 7.31 21.93
C SER A 512 -3.56 6.46 20.76
N GLN A 513 -2.96 7.17 19.80
CA GLN A 513 -2.28 6.70 18.60
C GLN A 513 -1.33 5.51 18.87
N PRO A 514 -0.99 4.67 17.86
CA PRO A 514 0.30 4.00 17.87
C PRO A 514 1.38 5.08 17.89
N ILE A 515 1.94 5.31 19.07
CA ILE A 515 3.06 6.21 19.25
C ILE A 515 4.28 5.44 18.76
N PHE A 516 4.95 5.94 17.71
CA PHE A 516 6.30 5.48 17.41
C PHE A 516 7.11 5.55 18.71
N PRO A 517 7.73 4.44 19.17
CA PRO A 517 8.40 4.43 20.45
C PRO A 517 9.44 5.56 20.48
N SER A 518 9.50 6.32 21.58
CA SER A 518 10.38 7.51 21.67
C SER A 518 11.84 7.18 21.35
N LYS A 519 12.26 5.95 21.64
CA LYS A 519 13.60 5.41 21.34
C LYS A 519 13.92 5.36 19.83
N TRP A 520 12.91 5.27 18.97
CA TRP A 520 13.07 5.14 17.52
C TRP A 520 12.81 6.44 16.76
N ILE A 521 12.55 7.56 17.46
CA ILE A 521 12.37 8.87 16.81
C ILE A 521 13.59 9.25 15.96
N SER A 522 14.81 8.93 16.42
CA SER A 522 16.04 9.20 15.67
C SER A 522 16.12 8.39 14.37
N PHE A 523 15.68 7.13 14.39
CA PHE A 523 15.60 6.29 13.19
C PHE A 523 14.58 6.83 12.19
N TRP A 524 13.40 7.25 12.66
CA TRP A 524 12.40 7.87 11.81
C TRP A 524 12.86 9.21 11.26
N LYS A 525 13.62 9.99 12.03
CA LYS A 525 14.29 11.20 11.51
C LYS A 525 15.27 10.86 10.40
N ILE A 526 16.08 9.81 10.55
CA ILE A 526 17.02 9.36 9.51
C ILE A 526 16.29 8.88 8.26
N ILE A 527 15.26 8.05 8.39
CA ILE A 527 14.41 7.65 7.25
C ILE A 527 13.75 8.87 6.61
N THR A 528 13.27 9.82 7.41
CA THR A 528 12.67 11.05 6.89
C THR A 528 13.69 11.84 6.08
N VAL A 529 14.93 11.94 6.55
CA VAL A 529 16.02 12.58 5.81
C VAL A 529 16.34 11.80 4.54
N LEU A 530 16.42 10.47 4.57
CA LEU A 530 16.69 9.64 3.38
C LEU A 530 15.58 9.77 2.33
N VAL A 531 14.33 9.66 2.75
CA VAL A 531 13.15 9.82 1.88
C VAL A 531 13.08 11.27 1.37
N PHE A 532 13.39 12.27 2.19
CA PHE A 532 13.47 13.66 1.74
C PHE A 532 14.62 13.88 0.76
N MET A 533 15.77 13.25 0.97
CA MET A 533 16.89 13.26 0.02
C MET A 533 16.48 12.59 -1.30
N GLU A 534 15.74 11.48 -1.28
CA GLU A 534 15.25 10.82 -2.49
C GLU A 534 14.18 11.64 -3.22
N ILE A 535 13.28 12.29 -2.48
CA ILE A 535 12.17 13.06 -3.06
C ILE A 535 12.62 14.44 -3.53
N VAL A 536 13.59 15.07 -2.88
CA VAL A 536 13.97 16.47 -3.14
C VAL A 536 15.38 16.59 -3.69
N VAL A 537 16.35 15.87 -3.12
CA VAL A 537 17.76 16.01 -3.51
C VAL A 537 18.10 15.18 -4.74
N LEU A 538 17.55 13.98 -4.91
CA LEU A 538 17.75 13.17 -6.10
C LEU A 538 17.24 13.88 -7.36
N PRO A 539 16.02 14.47 -7.37
CA PRO A 539 15.55 15.20 -8.53
C PRO A 539 16.39 16.45 -8.79
N ILE A 540 16.85 17.16 -7.75
CA ILE A 540 17.75 18.31 -7.90
C ILE A 540 19.14 17.92 -8.41
N LEU A 541 19.70 16.78 -7.98
CA LEU A 541 20.99 16.26 -8.46
C LEU A 541 20.92 15.89 -9.94
N ILE A 542 19.79 15.37 -10.40
CA ILE A 542 19.54 15.13 -11.84
C ILE A 542 19.61 16.45 -12.63
N LEU A 543 19.23 17.60 -12.04
CA LEU A 543 19.31 18.91 -12.72
C LEU A 543 20.73 19.46 -12.89
N LEU A 544 21.71 18.91 -12.17
CA LEU A 544 23.10 19.37 -12.21
C LEU A 544 23.93 18.65 -13.29
N VAL A 545 23.34 17.66 -13.97
CA VAL A 545 23.88 16.92 -15.12
C VAL A 545 23.09 17.33 -16.34
#